data_AF-A0A143G7D4-F1
#
_entry.id   AF-A0A143G7D4-F1
#
_cell.length_a   1.000
_cell.length_b   1.000
_cell.length_c   1.000
_cell.angle_alpha   90.00
_cell.angle_beta   90.00
_cell.angle_gamma   90.00
#
_symmetry.space_group_name_H-M   'P 1'
#
loop_
_entity.id
_entity.type
_entity.pdbx_description
1 polymer ?
#
loop_
_entity_poly.entity_id
_entity_poly.type
_entity_poly.pdbx_seq_one_letter_code
_entity_poly.pdbx_strand_id
1 'polypeptide(L)'
;MAGGSRIVISDDGITISTGGKIIYKAGQHKFEGGMNVVSEEKVLPHLPTSYSLKFKYKSNLPDQKDSNNIDLSLNKELFIVSNKDNRLISKSILKSKNDDSFSNAQRFYTEDSEEVRSILCMSDNPFLFFENNLENNEEKLESLEDDNESDIAEADKE
;
A
#
# COMPACT_ATOMS: atom_id res chain seq x y z
N MET A 1 9.24 -35.22 49.40
CA MET A 1 9.49 -33.78 49.20
C MET A 1 9.13 -33.43 47.77
N ALA A 2 8.26 -32.43 47.55
CA ALA A 2 7.73 -32.07 46.23
C ALA A 2 8.63 -31.06 45.51
N GLY A 3 9.82 -31.47 45.07
CA GLY A 3 10.63 -30.79 44.04
C GLY A 3 10.77 -29.26 44.11
N GLY A 4 10.82 -28.65 45.29
CA GLY A 4 10.93 -27.19 45.45
C GLY A 4 9.62 -26.38 45.34
N SER A 5 8.46 -27.05 45.29
CA SER A 5 7.15 -26.37 45.33
C SER A 5 6.75 -26.06 46.79
N ARG A 6 6.28 -24.83 47.04
CA ARG A 6 5.87 -24.34 48.37
C ARG A 6 4.57 -23.55 48.30
N ILE A 7 3.80 -23.63 49.38
CA ILE A 7 2.67 -22.74 49.70
C ILE A 7 3.05 -22.02 50.99
N VAL A 8 3.02 -20.69 50.97
CA VAL A 8 3.27 -19.83 52.13
C VAL A 8 1.96 -19.14 52.50
N ILE A 9 1.56 -19.26 53.76
CA ILE A 9 0.38 -18.60 54.33
C ILE A 9 0.89 -17.62 55.38
N SER A 10 0.59 -16.34 55.22
CA SER A 10 0.94 -15.26 56.14
C SER A 10 -0.22 -14.29 56.30
N ASP A 11 -0.03 -13.29 57.15
CA ASP A 11 -0.97 -12.20 57.41
C ASP A 11 -1.29 -11.40 56.12
N ASP A 12 -0.35 -11.40 55.16
CA ASP A 12 -0.48 -10.77 53.83
C ASP A 12 -1.23 -11.65 52.81
N GLY A 13 -1.49 -12.93 53.13
CA GLY A 13 -2.27 -13.85 52.30
C GLY A 13 -1.55 -15.15 51.93
N ILE A 14 -1.94 -15.73 50.78
CA ILE A 14 -1.47 -17.05 50.32
C ILE A 14 -0.61 -16.90 49.08
N THR A 15 0.65 -17.34 49.16
CA THR A 15 1.60 -17.35 48.03
C THR A 15 1.96 -18.78 47.63
N ILE A 16 1.79 -19.12 46.35
CA ILE A 16 2.17 -20.42 45.78
C ILE A 16 3.39 -20.22 44.88
N SER A 17 4.46 -21.00 45.10
CA SER A 17 5.72 -20.92 44.37
C SER A 17 6.17 -22.31 43.93
N THR A 18 6.49 -22.49 42.64
CA THR A 18 6.98 -23.74 42.08
C THR A 18 7.96 -23.45 40.95
N GLY A 19 8.92 -24.35 40.71
CA GLY A 19 9.78 -24.30 39.53
C GLY A 19 9.09 -24.78 38.25
N GLY A 20 7.89 -25.38 38.37
CA GLY A 20 7.10 -25.88 37.25
C GLY A 20 5.87 -25.01 36.93
N LYS A 21 4.77 -25.67 36.53
CA LYS A 21 3.51 -25.02 36.16
C LYS A 21 2.49 -25.10 37.30
N ILE A 22 1.82 -23.98 37.57
CA ILE A 22 0.60 -23.98 38.39
C ILE A 22 -0.61 -24.15 37.45
N ILE A 23 -1.46 -25.13 37.71
CA ILE A 23 -2.69 -25.39 36.94
C ILE A 23 -3.89 -25.13 37.84
N TYR A 24 -4.60 -24.03 37.58
CA TYR A 24 -5.91 -23.77 38.15
C TYR A 24 -6.98 -24.40 37.24
N LYS A 25 -7.74 -25.37 37.74
CA LYS A 25 -8.86 -25.98 37.01
C LYS A 25 -10.09 -25.09 37.18
N ALA A 26 -10.79 -24.79 36.09
CA ALA A 26 -11.96 -23.91 36.08
C ALA A 26 -13.10 -24.46 36.96
N GLY A 27 -13.89 -23.57 37.57
CA GLY A 27 -15.09 -23.93 38.36
C GLY A 27 -14.96 -23.81 39.89
N GLN A 28 -13.81 -23.37 40.42
CA GLN A 28 -13.59 -23.18 41.87
C GLN A 28 -13.01 -21.81 42.27
N HIS A 29 -12.97 -20.84 41.35
CA HIS A 29 -12.57 -19.47 41.66
C HIS A 29 -13.77 -18.53 41.49
N LYS A 30 -14.05 -17.73 42.52
CA LYS A 30 -14.93 -16.57 42.45
C LYS A 30 -14.03 -15.35 42.40
N PHE A 31 -14.01 -14.66 41.26
CA PHE A 31 -13.33 -13.36 41.17
C PHE A 31 -14.24 -12.31 41.81
N GLU A 32 -13.78 -11.68 42.89
CA GLU A 32 -14.59 -10.67 43.61
C GLU A 32 -14.53 -9.28 42.96
N GLY A 33 -13.68 -9.09 41.95
CA GLY A 33 -13.62 -7.88 41.15
C GLY A 33 -12.43 -7.87 40.20
N GLY A 34 -12.50 -7.04 39.16
CA GLY A 34 -11.34 -6.70 38.32
C GLY A 34 -10.62 -5.46 38.86
N MET A 35 -9.31 -5.40 38.69
CA MET A 35 -8.54 -4.18 38.95
C MET A 35 -8.60 -3.28 37.71
N ASN A 36 -8.87 -1.99 37.89
CA ASN A 36 -8.73 -1.01 36.82
C ASN A 36 -7.25 -0.85 36.51
N VAL A 37 -6.84 -1.33 35.34
CA VAL A 37 -5.50 -1.11 34.80
C VAL A 37 -5.59 0.08 33.85
N VAL A 38 -4.77 1.11 34.08
CA VAL A 38 -4.60 2.19 33.10
C VAL A 38 -3.90 1.57 31.89
N SER A 39 -4.69 1.25 30.86
CA SER A 39 -4.16 0.83 29.57
C SER A 39 -3.87 2.07 28.75
N GLU A 40 -2.73 2.11 28.09
CA GLU A 40 -2.48 3.09 27.03
C GLU A 40 -3.59 2.97 25.98
N GLU A 41 -4.11 4.11 25.56
CA GLU A 41 -5.13 4.18 24.52
C GLU A 41 -4.49 3.71 23.21
N LYS A 42 -4.88 2.51 22.76
CA LYS A 42 -4.39 1.96 21.51
C LYS A 42 -5.12 2.65 20.36
N VAL A 43 -4.52 3.71 19.84
CA VAL A 43 -5.07 4.43 18.69
C VAL A 43 -5.01 3.51 17.48
N LEU A 44 -6.14 3.39 16.76
CA LEU A 44 -6.15 2.69 15.49
C LEU A 44 -5.30 3.47 14.47
N PRO A 45 -4.57 2.79 13.57
CA PRO A 45 -3.88 3.48 12.49
C PRO A 45 -4.88 4.34 11.71
N HIS A 46 -4.63 5.65 11.66
CA HIS A 46 -5.40 6.57 10.83
C HIS A 46 -5.02 6.35 9.36
N LEU A 47 -6.03 6.38 8.48
CA LEU A 47 -5.80 6.29 7.04
C LEU A 47 -5.01 7.51 6.57
N PRO A 48 -4.08 7.34 5.61
CA PRO A 48 -3.24 8.44 5.12
C PRO A 48 -4.01 9.51 4.36
N THR A 49 -5.22 9.23 3.86
CA THR A 49 -6.04 10.22 3.15
C THR A 49 -7.54 10.08 3.46
N SER A 50 -8.26 11.18 3.30
CA SER A 50 -9.72 11.28 3.55
C SER A 50 -10.59 10.69 2.45
N TYR A 51 -10.01 10.42 1.27
CA TYR A 51 -10.75 10.00 0.08
C TYR A 51 -10.23 8.68 -0.45
N SER A 52 -11.14 7.72 -0.62
CA SER A 52 -10.82 6.41 -1.17
C SER A 52 -11.78 6.06 -2.30
N LEU A 53 -11.20 5.62 -3.42
CA LEU A 53 -11.92 5.14 -4.59
C LEU A 53 -11.71 3.64 -4.71
N LYS A 54 -12.78 2.90 -5.03
CA LYS A 54 -12.71 1.47 -5.27
C LYS A 54 -13.36 1.17 -6.62
N PHE A 55 -12.57 0.63 -7.53
CA PHE A 55 -13.06 0.21 -8.82
C PHE A 55 -13.28 -1.30 -8.82
N LYS A 56 -14.33 -1.77 -9.51
CA LYS A 56 -14.60 -3.19 -9.71
C LYS A 56 -14.59 -3.47 -11.20
N TYR A 57 -13.75 -4.40 -11.62
CA TYR A 57 -13.67 -4.84 -13.02
C TYR A 57 -14.09 -6.28 -13.15
N LYS A 58 -14.94 -6.54 -14.14
CA LYS A 58 -15.26 -7.88 -14.60
C LYS A 58 -14.67 -8.05 -15.99
N SER A 59 -13.67 -8.91 -16.11
CA SER A 59 -13.21 -9.38 -17.42
C SER A 59 -14.15 -10.47 -17.90
N ASN A 60 -14.67 -10.35 -19.12
CA ASN A 60 -15.41 -11.42 -19.78
C ASN A 60 -14.49 -12.29 -20.66
N LEU A 61 -13.20 -11.95 -20.76
CA LEU A 61 -12.23 -12.81 -21.44
C LEU A 61 -11.92 -14.01 -20.54
N PRO A 62 -12.06 -15.24 -21.06
CA PRO A 62 -11.67 -16.43 -20.34
C PRO A 62 -10.16 -16.43 -20.11
N ASP A 63 -9.74 -16.92 -18.94
CA ASP A 63 -8.33 -17.21 -18.69
C ASP A 63 -7.89 -18.26 -19.73
N GLN A 64 -6.91 -17.90 -20.55
CA GLN A 64 -6.48 -18.73 -21.68
C GLN A 64 -5.46 -19.73 -21.18
N LYS A 65 -5.66 -21.02 -21.48
CA LYS A 65 -4.68 -22.07 -21.20
C LYS A 65 -4.28 -22.75 -22.49
N ASP A 66 -3.00 -23.10 -22.62
CA ASP A 66 -2.52 -23.90 -23.74
C ASP A 66 -2.89 -25.39 -23.57
N SER A 67 -2.55 -26.20 -24.58
CA SER A 67 -2.76 -27.66 -24.56
C SER A 67 -1.99 -28.38 -23.44
N ASN A 68 -0.98 -27.74 -22.85
CA ASN A 68 -0.18 -28.25 -21.74
C ASN A 68 -0.64 -27.70 -20.37
N ASN A 69 -1.80 -27.01 -20.32
CA ASN A 69 -2.35 -26.39 -19.11
C ASN A 69 -1.50 -25.22 -18.56
N ILE A 70 -0.67 -24.62 -19.42
CA ILE A 70 0.09 -23.40 -19.12
C ILE A 70 -0.86 -22.22 -19.19
N ASP A 71 -0.85 -21.37 -18.16
CA ASP A 71 -1.62 -20.13 -18.12
C ASP A 71 -1.04 -19.11 -19.11
N LEU A 72 -1.81 -18.82 -20.16
CA LEU A 72 -1.54 -17.80 -21.17
C LEU A 72 -2.30 -16.51 -20.87
N SER A 73 -2.89 -16.38 -19.68
CA SER A 73 -3.59 -15.16 -19.29
C SER A 73 -2.62 -13.98 -19.25
N LEU A 74 -2.91 -12.97 -20.05
CA LEU A 74 -2.16 -11.72 -20.04
C LEU A 74 -2.28 -11.04 -18.68
N ASN A 75 -1.20 -10.39 -18.24
CA ASN A 75 -1.27 -9.54 -17.07
C ASN A 75 -2.31 -8.43 -17.30
N LYS A 76 -3.08 -8.16 -16.25
CA LYS A 76 -4.10 -7.11 -16.22
C LYS A 76 -3.50 -5.93 -15.47
N GLU A 77 -3.17 -4.86 -16.17
CA GLU A 77 -2.61 -3.65 -15.58
C GLU A 77 -3.64 -2.53 -15.57
N LEU A 78 -3.82 -1.92 -14.41
CA LEU A 78 -4.81 -0.87 -14.19
C LEU A 78 -4.13 0.46 -13.92
N PHE A 79 -4.58 1.47 -14.64
CA PHE A 79 -4.17 2.86 -14.49
C PHE A 79 -5.36 3.71 -14.06
N ILE A 80 -5.15 4.52 -13.03
CA ILE A 80 -6.12 5.52 -12.57
C ILE A 80 -5.53 6.88 -12.89
N VAL A 81 -6.27 7.68 -13.66
CA VAL A 81 -5.83 8.97 -14.20
C VAL A 81 -6.82 10.04 -13.75
N SER A 82 -6.31 11.18 -13.30
CA SER A 82 -7.14 12.34 -12.97
C SER A 82 -7.89 12.85 -14.20
N ASN A 83 -9.16 13.23 -14.03
CA ASN A 83 -9.89 13.95 -15.07
C ASN A 83 -9.50 15.42 -15.18
N LYS A 84 -8.91 16.00 -14.13
CA LYS A 84 -8.57 17.41 -14.05
C LYS A 84 -7.34 17.76 -14.89
N ASP A 85 -6.27 16.98 -14.75
CA ASP A 85 -4.95 17.28 -15.32
C ASP A 85 -4.34 16.11 -16.11
N ASN A 86 -5.08 15.01 -16.28
CA ASN A 86 -4.61 13.78 -16.91
C ASN A 86 -3.37 13.15 -16.22
N ARG A 87 -3.10 13.50 -14.96
CA ARG A 87 -2.00 12.91 -14.19
C ARG A 87 -2.31 11.47 -13.79
N LEU A 88 -1.31 10.60 -13.87
CA LEU A 88 -1.40 9.26 -13.30
C LEU A 88 -1.47 9.33 -11.77
N ILE A 89 -2.57 8.85 -11.20
CA ILE A 89 -2.81 8.78 -9.75
C ILE A 89 -2.29 7.46 -9.19
N SER A 90 -2.56 6.35 -9.88
CA SER A 90 -2.19 5.03 -9.42
C SER A 90 -1.99 4.05 -10.57
N LYS A 91 -1.06 3.11 -10.37
CA LYS A 91 -0.77 1.99 -11.26
C LYS A 91 -0.77 0.69 -10.44
N SER A 92 -1.48 -0.33 -10.91
CA SER A 92 -1.54 -1.62 -10.21
C SER A 92 -1.68 -2.80 -11.16
N ILE A 93 -0.92 -3.86 -10.90
CA ILE A 93 -1.07 -5.16 -11.56
C ILE A 93 -2.14 -5.96 -10.82
N LEU A 94 -3.22 -6.28 -11.52
CA LEU A 94 -4.31 -7.11 -11.03
C LEU A 94 -3.92 -8.58 -11.20
N LYS A 95 -3.81 -9.30 -10.08
CA LYS A 95 -3.55 -10.74 -10.09
C LYS A 95 -4.89 -11.47 -10.22
N SER A 96 -5.02 -12.34 -11.23
CA SER A 96 -6.13 -13.30 -11.27
C SER A 96 -5.94 -14.27 -10.11
N LYS A 97 -6.68 -14.08 -9.02
CA LYS A 97 -6.79 -15.11 -7.98
C LYS A 97 -8.10 -15.84 -8.24
N ASN A 98 -7.96 -17.07 -8.75
CA ASN A 98 -8.94 -18.16 -8.80
C ASN A 98 -10.42 -17.77 -8.67
N ASP A 99 -11.17 -17.93 -9.76
CA ASP A 99 -12.65 -18.01 -9.85
C ASP A 99 -13.52 -16.89 -9.26
N ASP A 100 -12.95 -15.94 -8.52
CA ASP A 100 -13.70 -14.76 -8.11
C ASP A 100 -13.78 -13.78 -9.28
N SER A 101 -14.94 -13.79 -9.93
CA SER A 101 -15.39 -12.76 -10.88
C SER A 101 -15.31 -11.31 -10.36
N PHE A 102 -14.91 -11.13 -9.09
CA PHE A 102 -14.70 -9.86 -8.39
C PHE A 102 -13.28 -9.64 -7.84
N SER A 103 -12.30 -10.50 -8.13
CA SER A 103 -10.93 -10.43 -7.60
C SER A 103 -10.13 -9.18 -8.04
N ASN A 104 -10.67 -8.36 -8.95
CA ASN A 104 -10.02 -7.16 -9.50
C ASN A 104 -10.39 -5.86 -8.75
N ALA A 105 -10.85 -5.95 -7.51
CA ALA A 105 -11.38 -4.80 -6.79
C ALA A 105 -10.30 -4.09 -5.96
N GLN A 106 -9.47 -3.26 -6.60
CA GLN A 106 -8.41 -2.52 -5.92
C GLN A 106 -8.89 -1.15 -5.43
N ARG A 107 -8.44 -0.78 -4.23
CA ARG A 107 -8.73 0.51 -3.59
C ARG A 107 -7.53 1.43 -3.79
N PHE A 108 -7.83 2.68 -4.11
CA PHE A 108 -6.85 3.75 -4.31
C PHE A 108 -7.25 4.93 -3.44
N TYR A 109 -6.26 5.75 -3.10
CA TYR A 109 -6.41 6.88 -2.22
C TYR A 109 -6.00 8.14 -2.97
N THR A 110 -6.80 9.19 -2.81
CA THR A 110 -6.52 10.52 -3.33
C THR A 110 -6.44 11.49 -2.17
N GLU A 111 -5.67 12.57 -2.34
CA GLU A 111 -5.58 13.64 -1.32
C GLU A 111 -6.90 14.41 -1.23
N ASP A 112 -7.52 14.68 -2.39
CA ASP A 112 -8.78 15.40 -2.53
C ASP A 112 -9.87 14.52 -3.18
N SER A 113 -11.12 14.98 -3.09
CA SER A 113 -12.24 14.45 -3.87
C SER A 113 -12.05 14.78 -5.34
N GLU A 114 -11.51 13.84 -6.11
CA GLU A 114 -11.20 14.02 -7.52
C GLU A 114 -11.97 13.03 -8.39
N GLU A 115 -12.52 13.52 -9.51
CA GLU A 115 -13.04 12.64 -10.56
C GLU A 115 -11.88 12.02 -11.32
N VAL A 116 -11.95 10.70 -11.53
CA VAL A 116 -10.87 9.94 -12.17
C VAL A 116 -11.42 9.06 -13.29
N ARG A 117 -10.58 8.78 -14.27
CA ARG A 117 -10.78 7.76 -15.30
C ARG A 117 -9.94 6.54 -14.98
N SER A 118 -10.50 5.37 -15.26
CA SER A 118 -9.78 4.11 -15.16
C SER A 118 -9.51 3.48 -16.52
N ILE A 119 -8.28 3.02 -16.73
CA ILE A 119 -7.85 2.35 -17.96
C ILE A 119 -7.32 0.97 -17.59
N LEU A 120 -7.96 -0.07 -18.11
CA LEU A 120 -7.54 -1.46 -17.95
C LEU A 120 -6.82 -1.93 -19.21
N CYS A 121 -5.55 -2.27 -19.08
CA CYS A 121 -4.73 -2.88 -20.12
C CYS A 121 -4.60 -4.39 -19.86
N MET A 122 -4.79 -5.19 -20.90
CA MET A 122 -4.60 -6.64 -20.86
C MET A 122 -3.42 -6.98 -21.76
N SER A 123 -2.21 -6.68 -21.29
CA SER A 123 -0.96 -6.87 -22.03
C SER A 123 0.20 -6.91 -21.03
N ASP A 124 1.18 -7.77 -21.30
CA ASP A 124 2.43 -7.78 -20.54
C ASP A 124 3.35 -6.60 -20.89
N ASN A 125 3.09 -5.95 -22.04
CA ASN A 125 3.81 -4.77 -22.51
C ASN A 125 2.82 -3.77 -23.15
N PRO A 126 2.12 -2.94 -22.36
CA PRO A 126 1.28 -1.89 -22.91
C PRO A 126 2.16 -0.79 -23.55
N PHE A 127 1.84 -0.42 -24.79
CA PHE A 127 2.45 0.73 -25.48
C PHE A 127 1.36 1.75 -25.82
N LEU A 128 1.71 3.03 -25.72
CA LEU A 128 0.88 4.15 -26.16
C LEU A 128 1.47 4.70 -27.44
N PHE A 129 0.67 4.75 -28.50
CA PHE A 129 1.01 5.52 -29.69
C PHE A 129 0.40 6.90 -29.55
N PHE A 130 1.23 7.94 -29.68
CA PHE A 130 0.76 9.28 -29.95
C PHE A 130 0.87 9.46 -31.46
N GLU A 131 -0.28 9.60 -32.13
CA GLU A 131 -0.28 10.24 -33.44
C GLU A 131 0.10 11.70 -33.20
N ASN A 132 1.39 11.99 -33.31
CA ASN A 132 1.80 13.36 -33.52
C ASN A 132 1.20 13.77 -34.87
N ASN A 133 0.09 14.50 -34.85
CA ASN A 133 -0.23 15.44 -35.92
C ASN A 133 0.82 16.57 -35.85
N LEU A 134 2.07 16.22 -36.12
CA LEU A 134 3.18 17.13 -36.40
C LEU A 134 2.98 17.62 -37.84
N GLU A 135 1.92 18.39 -38.07
CA GLU A 135 2.07 19.48 -39.02
C GLU A 135 2.91 20.54 -38.33
N ASN A 136 4.23 20.41 -38.49
CA ASN A 136 5.26 21.44 -38.34
C ASN A 136 5.04 22.47 -37.23
N ASN A 137 5.46 22.15 -36.01
CA ASN A 137 6.01 23.18 -35.13
C ASN A 137 7.37 22.67 -34.64
N GLU A 138 8.38 22.84 -35.49
CA GLU A 138 9.77 22.83 -35.04
C GLU A 138 9.94 24.04 -34.09
N GLU A 139 9.66 23.86 -32.80
CA GLU A 139 10.20 24.77 -31.81
C GLU A 139 11.72 24.55 -31.79
N LYS A 140 12.41 25.49 -32.45
CA LYS A 140 13.86 25.63 -32.39
C LYS A 140 14.25 25.74 -30.92
N LEU A 141 14.81 24.67 -30.37
CA LEU A 141 15.57 24.71 -29.13
C LEU A 141 16.70 25.72 -29.34
N GLU A 142 16.53 26.94 -28.83
CA GLU A 142 17.63 27.87 -28.68
C GLU A 142 18.66 27.21 -27.78
N SER A 143 19.80 26.87 -28.37
CA SER A 143 21.00 26.53 -27.63
C SER A 143 21.26 27.65 -26.64
N LEU A 144 21.29 27.32 -25.36
CA LEU A 144 21.91 28.17 -24.34
C LEU A 144 23.41 28.22 -24.68
N GLU A 145 23.79 29.16 -25.53
CA GLU A 145 25.17 29.58 -25.67
C GLU A 145 25.53 30.29 -24.35
N ASP A 146 26.30 29.59 -23.52
CA ASP A 146 27.01 30.15 -22.37
C ASP A 146 28.07 31.15 -22.89
N ASP A 147 27.60 32.30 -23.34
CA ASP A 147 28.44 33.47 -23.57
C ASP A 147 28.40 34.32 -22.31
N ASN A 148 29.42 34.17 -21.46
CA ASN A 148 30.09 35.27 -20.75
C ASN A 148 31.29 34.72 -19.97
N GLU A 149 32.29 34.20 -20.70
CA GLU A 149 33.67 34.31 -20.23
C GLU A 149 34.32 35.50 -20.93
N SER A 150 35.06 36.29 -20.14
CA SER A 150 35.85 37.48 -20.45
C SER A 150 35.11 38.82 -20.51
N ASP A 151 35.24 39.60 -19.43
CA ASP A 151 35.78 40.96 -19.47
C ASP A 151 35.95 41.54 -18.06
N ILE A 152 37.15 41.39 -17.48
CA ILE A 152 37.70 42.44 -16.62
C ILE A 152 39.13 42.71 -17.08
N ALA A 153 39.24 43.77 -17.86
CA ALA A 153 40.46 44.37 -18.36
C ALA A 153 41.36 44.89 -17.23
N GLU A 154 42.66 44.91 -17.54
CA GLU A 154 43.73 45.69 -16.93
C GLU A 154 43.26 47.03 -16.33
N ALA A 155 43.57 47.23 -15.05
CA ALA A 155 43.71 48.56 -14.48
C ALA A 155 45.20 48.85 -14.37
N ASP A 156 45.65 49.87 -15.10
CA ASP A 156 47.01 50.38 -15.09
C ASP A 156 47.00 51.85 -14.64
N LYS A 157 47.97 52.21 -13.77
CA LYS A 157 48.36 53.55 -13.23
C LYS A 157 47.50 54.08 -12.09
N GLU A 158 48.07 54.47 -10.94
CA GLU A 158 49.26 55.31 -10.68
C GLU A 158 50.17 54.77 -9.55
#